data_AF-A0A9X0CRN3-F1
#
_entry.id   AF-A0A9X0CRN3-F1
#
_cell.length_a   1.000
_cell.length_b   1.000
_cell.length_c   1.000
_cell.angle_alpha   90.00
_cell.angle_beta   90.00
_cell.angle_gamma   90.00
#
_symmetry.space_group_name_H-M   'P 1'
#
loop_
_entity.id
_entity.type
_entity.pdbx_description
1 polymer ?
#
loop_
_entity_poly.entity_id
_entity_poly.type
_entity_poly.pdbx_seq_one_letter_code
_entity_poly.pdbx_strand_id
1 'polypeptide(L)'
;MNVPPLRNAVKNVFFKEVDSQCGKLCARKSALPSVLRVPSTNPKSLVEFHWENILTEMKERAPDVLDFMVAMAVPKLNGNDGRQVMPLCTAYGILMNVRNRELSLVQKINSVLLGVGNATRRTFDRLNKSCITQSRDNYRRIMDSLGSDLTSVVKAKIESGLEMRVIFDNFDFRVLANILLRNHRNSDMHWIAQYVTFDRVLQRIWMIPNQLFLMLWTFSTSITY
;
A
#
# COMPACT_ATOMS: atom_id res chain seq x y z
N MET A 1 -32.36 13.48 -23.13
CA MET A 1 -33.78 13.50 -22.71
C MET A 1 -34.16 14.93 -22.36
N ASN A 2 -35.13 15.49 -23.07
CA ASN A 2 -35.58 16.89 -22.93
C ASN A 2 -36.70 17.05 -21.89
N VAL A 3 -37.06 16.00 -21.15
CA VAL A 3 -38.07 16.03 -20.09
C VAL A 3 -37.36 15.87 -18.73
N PRO A 4 -37.19 16.96 -17.95
CA PRO A 4 -36.41 16.92 -16.71
C PRO A 4 -36.93 15.94 -15.64
N PRO A 5 -38.25 15.83 -15.38
CA PRO A 5 -38.76 14.88 -14.39
C PRO A 5 -38.44 13.43 -14.73
N LEU A 6 -38.64 13.05 -16.01
CA LEU A 6 -38.33 11.71 -16.50
C LEU A 6 -36.82 11.42 -16.40
N ARG A 7 -35.98 12.38 -16.81
CA ARG A 7 -34.52 12.27 -16.70
C ARG A 7 -34.08 11.99 -15.25
N ASN A 8 -34.69 12.68 -14.28
CA ASN A 8 -34.36 12.51 -12.87
C ASN A 8 -34.86 11.16 -12.33
N ALA A 9 -36.05 10.71 -12.73
CA ALA A 9 -36.57 9.40 -12.35
C ALA A 9 -35.63 8.26 -12.83
N VAL A 10 -35.18 8.32 -14.08
CA VAL A 10 -34.22 7.35 -14.65
C VAL A 10 -32.90 7.35 -13.89
N LYS A 11 -32.34 8.54 -13.60
CA LYS A 11 -31.12 8.66 -12.79
C LYS A 11 -31.27 8.03 -11.40
N ASN A 12 -32.42 8.23 -10.76
CA ASN A 12 -32.66 7.68 -9.43
C ASN A 12 -32.73 6.15 -9.45
N VAL A 13 -33.30 5.55 -10.49
CA VAL A 13 -33.29 4.09 -10.67
C VAL A 13 -31.86 3.59 -10.84
N PHE A 14 -31.07 4.25 -11.69
CA PHE A 14 -29.65 3.90 -11.90
C PHE A 14 -28.84 4.00 -10.61
N PHE A 15 -29.00 5.08 -9.82
CA PHE A 15 -28.28 5.24 -8.56
C PHE A 15 -28.66 4.18 -7.51
N LYS A 16 -29.91 3.70 -7.50
CA LYS A 16 -30.30 2.58 -6.65
C LYS A 16 -29.58 1.28 -7.05
N GLU A 17 -29.39 1.04 -8.34
CA GLU A 17 -28.67 -0.14 -8.81
C GLU A 17 -27.18 -0.06 -8.47
N VAL A 18 -26.54 1.10 -8.69
CA VAL A 18 -25.17 1.36 -8.25
C VAL A 18 -25.00 1.13 -6.75
N ASP A 19 -25.93 1.63 -5.94
CA ASP A 19 -25.91 1.44 -4.50
C ASP A 19 -26.05 -0.04 -4.11
N SER A 20 -26.95 -0.77 -4.77
CA SER A 20 -27.16 -2.21 -4.60
C SER A 20 -25.89 -3.02 -4.92
N GLN A 21 -25.27 -2.76 -6.08
CA GLN A 21 -24.02 -3.41 -6.50
C GLN A 21 -22.90 -3.20 -5.48
N CYS A 22 -22.65 -1.95 -5.10
CA CYS A 22 -21.64 -1.63 -4.09
C CYS A 22 -21.97 -2.22 -2.71
N GLY A 23 -23.26 -2.24 -2.33
CA GLY A 23 -23.73 -2.78 -1.05
C GLY A 23 -23.45 -4.27 -0.90
N LYS A 24 -23.65 -5.06 -1.97
CA LYS A 24 -23.38 -6.50 -1.98
C LYS A 24 -21.91 -6.82 -1.70
N LEU A 25 -20.98 -6.01 -2.22
CA LEU A 25 -19.53 -6.17 -2.01
C LEU A 25 -19.08 -5.87 -0.57
N CYS A 26 -19.88 -5.11 0.18
CA CYS A 26 -19.60 -4.78 1.57
C CYS A 26 -19.92 -5.93 2.55
N ALA A 27 -20.63 -6.98 2.12
CA ALA A 27 -21.01 -8.09 2.98
C ALA A 27 -19.78 -8.84 3.52
N ARG A 28 -19.73 -9.05 4.84
CA ARG A 28 -18.63 -9.76 5.50
C ARG A 28 -18.67 -11.28 5.30
N LYS A 29 -19.87 -11.86 5.26
CA LYS A 29 -20.13 -13.31 5.19
C LYS A 29 -20.72 -13.71 3.85
N SER A 30 -20.24 -13.13 2.74
CA SER A 30 -20.60 -13.63 1.42
C SER A 30 -19.77 -14.86 1.09
N ALA A 31 -20.32 -15.76 0.27
CA ALA A 31 -19.58 -16.90 -0.27
C ALA A 31 -18.33 -16.46 -1.07
N LEU A 32 -18.38 -15.26 -1.66
CA LEU A 32 -17.28 -14.63 -2.38
C LEU A 32 -17.05 -13.20 -1.86
N PRO A 33 -16.08 -12.97 -0.95
CA PRO A 33 -15.74 -11.63 -0.49
C PRO A 33 -15.20 -10.75 -1.64
N SER A 34 -15.23 -9.44 -1.45
CA SER A 34 -14.55 -8.51 -2.38
C SER A 34 -13.04 -8.73 -2.35
N VAL A 35 -12.39 -8.64 -3.51
CA VAL A 35 -10.92 -8.66 -3.64
C VAL A 35 -10.28 -7.51 -2.89
N LEU A 36 -11.00 -6.39 -2.69
CA LEU A 36 -10.55 -5.26 -1.90
C LEU A 36 -10.45 -5.56 -0.40
N ARG A 37 -11.04 -6.68 0.06
CA ARG A 37 -11.02 -7.10 1.46
C ARG A 37 -9.74 -7.88 1.73
N VAL A 38 -8.78 -7.23 2.36
CA VAL A 38 -7.56 -7.89 2.86
C VAL A 38 -7.69 -8.07 4.37
N PRO A 39 -7.77 -9.31 4.88
CA PRO A 39 -7.73 -9.57 6.31
C PRO A 39 -6.46 -9.00 6.95
N SER A 40 -6.54 -8.58 8.21
CA SER A 40 -5.35 -8.22 9.00
C SER A 40 -4.45 -9.42 9.29
N THR A 41 -5.00 -10.64 9.22
CA THR A 41 -4.31 -11.89 9.55
C THR A 41 -3.49 -12.49 8.41
N ASN A 42 -3.71 -12.07 7.16
CA ASN A 42 -2.95 -12.58 6.01
C ASN A 42 -2.50 -11.46 5.06
N PRO A 43 -1.56 -10.59 5.50
CA PRO A 43 -1.03 -9.55 4.64
C PRO A 43 -0.12 -10.08 3.53
N LYS A 44 0.30 -11.36 3.54
CA LYS A 44 1.10 -11.95 2.44
C LYS A 44 0.37 -11.90 1.09
N SER A 45 -0.96 -11.87 1.10
CA SER A 45 -1.78 -11.61 -0.09
C SER A 45 -1.46 -10.29 -0.81
N LEU A 46 -0.82 -9.32 -0.14
CA LEU A 46 -0.38 -8.06 -0.76
C LEU A 46 0.81 -8.24 -1.72
N VAL A 47 1.59 -9.32 -1.56
CA VAL A 47 2.76 -9.63 -2.39
C VAL A 47 2.35 -10.08 -3.79
N GLU A 48 1.22 -10.77 -3.90
CA GLU A 48 0.67 -11.35 -5.14
C GLU A 48 -0.42 -10.46 -5.76
N PHE A 49 -0.43 -9.17 -5.41
CA PHE A 49 -1.48 -8.25 -5.84
C PHE A 49 -1.37 -7.89 -7.33
N HIS A 50 -2.51 -7.95 -8.02
CA HIS A 50 -2.68 -7.58 -9.43
C HIS A 50 -3.88 -6.64 -9.59
N TRP A 51 -3.74 -5.56 -10.37
CA TRP A 51 -4.81 -4.57 -10.59
C TRP A 51 -5.98 -5.15 -11.38
N GLU A 52 -5.70 -6.12 -12.24
CA GLU A 52 -6.66 -6.84 -13.08
C GLU A 52 -7.73 -7.55 -12.25
N ASN A 53 -7.41 -7.97 -11.03
CA ASN A 53 -8.36 -8.61 -10.12
C ASN A 53 -9.45 -7.63 -9.69
N ILE A 54 -9.08 -6.37 -9.40
CA ILE A 54 -10.05 -5.31 -9.07
C ILE A 54 -10.91 -5.00 -10.30
N LEU A 55 -10.29 -4.86 -11.47
CA LEU A 55 -11.01 -4.59 -12.70
C LEU A 55 -12.01 -5.70 -13.05
N THR A 56 -11.63 -6.97 -12.84
CA THR A 56 -12.49 -8.13 -13.06
C THR A 56 -13.68 -8.12 -12.09
N GLU A 57 -13.43 -7.85 -10.80
CA GLU A 57 -14.52 -7.67 -9.82
C GLU A 57 -15.48 -6.55 -10.24
N MET A 58 -14.97 -5.41 -10.70
CA MET A 58 -15.80 -4.31 -11.18
C MET A 58 -16.66 -4.73 -12.37
N LYS A 59 -16.08 -5.43 -13.37
CA LYS A 59 -16.83 -5.92 -14.54
C LYS A 59 -17.95 -6.88 -14.16
N GLU A 60 -17.69 -7.78 -13.22
CA GLU A 60 -18.63 -8.86 -12.89
C GLU A 60 -19.68 -8.44 -11.85
N ARG A 61 -19.31 -7.60 -10.89
CA ARG A 61 -20.13 -7.34 -9.70
C ARG A 61 -20.55 -5.88 -9.52
N ALA A 62 -19.89 -4.95 -10.21
CA ALA A 62 -20.24 -3.52 -10.19
C ALA A 62 -20.11 -2.87 -11.59
N PRO A 63 -20.73 -3.43 -12.64
CA PRO A 63 -20.54 -2.97 -14.02
C PRO A 63 -20.98 -1.52 -14.23
N ASP A 64 -22.07 -1.09 -13.58
CA ASP A 64 -22.57 0.29 -13.71
C ASP A 64 -21.58 1.32 -13.14
N VAL A 65 -20.87 0.94 -12.08
CA VAL A 65 -19.80 1.76 -11.50
C VAL A 65 -18.63 1.86 -12.47
N LEU A 66 -18.24 0.73 -13.07
CA LEU A 66 -17.17 0.71 -14.06
C LEU A 66 -17.52 1.57 -15.27
N ASP A 67 -18.71 1.43 -15.83
CA ASP A 67 -19.19 2.20 -16.98
C ASP A 67 -19.18 3.70 -16.68
N PHE A 68 -19.64 4.10 -15.50
CA PHE A 68 -19.59 5.50 -15.07
C PHE A 68 -18.15 6.02 -14.99
N MET A 69 -17.24 5.26 -14.36
CA MET A 69 -15.85 5.68 -14.21
C MET A 69 -15.11 5.71 -15.56
N VAL A 70 -15.36 4.76 -16.44
CA VAL A 70 -14.81 4.71 -17.80
C VAL A 70 -15.31 5.90 -18.62
N ALA A 71 -16.60 6.23 -18.53
CA ALA A 71 -17.16 7.40 -19.21
C ALA A 71 -16.52 8.73 -18.75
N MET A 72 -16.02 8.80 -17.50
CA MET A 72 -15.28 9.96 -16.99
C MET A 72 -13.80 9.96 -17.38
N ALA A 73 -13.12 8.81 -17.28
CA ALA A 73 -11.67 8.73 -17.30
C ALA A 73 -11.07 8.36 -18.67
N VAL A 74 -11.83 7.73 -19.55
CA VAL A 74 -11.33 7.24 -20.85
C VAL A 74 -11.78 8.20 -21.97
N PRO A 75 -10.87 9.03 -22.51
CA PRO A 75 -11.22 9.94 -23.60
C PRO A 75 -11.54 9.17 -24.87
N LYS A 76 -12.55 9.61 -25.62
CA LYS A 76 -12.97 8.97 -26.89
C LYS A 76 -11.92 9.01 -28.00
N LEU A 77 -10.95 9.91 -27.91
CA LEU A 77 -9.98 10.24 -28.97
C LEU A 77 -8.70 9.38 -28.91
N ASN A 78 -8.36 8.85 -27.74
CA ASN A 78 -7.15 8.04 -27.56
C ASN A 78 -7.60 6.63 -27.17
N GLY A 79 -7.22 5.64 -27.97
CA GLY A 79 -7.53 4.24 -27.68
C GLY A 79 -7.06 3.82 -26.28
N ASN A 80 -7.62 2.71 -25.78
CA ASN A 80 -7.27 2.16 -24.48
C ASN A 80 -5.85 1.58 -24.49
N ASP A 81 -4.88 2.31 -23.95
CA ASP A 81 -3.48 1.87 -23.80
C ASP A 81 -3.20 1.21 -22.44
N GLY A 82 -4.25 0.92 -21.65
CA GLY A 82 -4.16 0.24 -20.35
C GLY A 82 -3.68 1.13 -19.20
N ARG A 83 -3.18 2.34 -19.47
CA ARG A 83 -2.67 3.26 -18.42
C ARG A 83 -3.76 3.73 -17.45
N GLN A 84 -5.02 3.61 -17.85
CA GLN A 84 -6.18 4.04 -17.08
C GLN A 84 -6.59 2.99 -16.03
N VAL A 85 -6.12 1.74 -16.14
CA VAL A 85 -6.53 0.63 -15.25
C VAL A 85 -6.20 0.92 -13.79
N MET A 86 -4.94 1.27 -13.49
CA MET A 86 -4.50 1.55 -12.12
C MET A 86 -5.22 2.78 -11.52
N PRO A 87 -5.33 3.94 -12.21
CA PRO A 87 -6.11 5.07 -11.73
C PRO A 87 -7.58 4.73 -11.45
N LEU A 88 -8.25 3.98 -12.36
CA LEU A 88 -9.63 3.54 -12.18
C LEU A 88 -9.79 2.66 -10.94
N CYS A 89 -8.95 1.62 -10.83
CA CYS A 89 -8.99 0.71 -9.68
C CYS A 89 -8.65 1.42 -8.36
N THR A 90 -7.74 2.40 -8.40
CA THR A 90 -7.38 3.22 -7.23
C THR A 90 -8.56 4.07 -6.77
N ALA A 91 -9.20 4.81 -7.70
CA ALA A 91 -10.37 5.62 -7.39
C ALA A 91 -11.52 4.74 -6.85
N TYR A 92 -11.76 3.59 -7.47
CA TYR A 92 -12.76 2.62 -7.02
C TYR A 92 -12.46 2.13 -5.60
N GLY A 93 -11.22 1.71 -5.33
CA GLY A 93 -10.80 1.25 -4.00
C GLY A 93 -10.89 2.33 -2.93
N ILE A 94 -10.65 3.60 -3.27
CA ILE A 94 -10.85 4.73 -2.33
C ILE A 94 -12.34 4.90 -2.02
N LEU A 95 -13.20 4.95 -3.03
CA LEU A 95 -14.65 5.12 -2.84
C LEU A 95 -15.26 3.94 -2.07
N MET A 96 -14.87 2.72 -2.40
CA MET A 96 -15.33 1.52 -1.68
C MET A 96 -14.81 1.47 -0.25
N ASN A 97 -13.60 1.97 0.03
CA ASN A 97 -13.10 2.10 1.40
C ASN A 97 -13.89 3.12 2.23
N VAL A 98 -14.30 4.24 1.62
CA VAL A 98 -15.17 5.23 2.27
C VAL A 98 -16.51 4.60 2.64
N ARG A 99 -17.07 3.76 1.75
CA ARG A 99 -18.31 3.01 2.00
C ARG A 99 -18.13 1.93 3.08
N ASN A 100 -17.03 1.18 3.03
CA ASN A 100 -16.69 0.16 4.02
C ASN A 100 -15.18 0.09 4.25
N ARG A 101 -14.76 0.45 5.47
CA ARG A 101 -13.35 0.53 5.87
C ARG A 101 -12.57 -0.78 5.78
N GLU A 102 -13.26 -1.91 5.75
CA GLU A 102 -12.63 -3.22 5.62
C GLU A 102 -12.14 -3.51 4.20
N LEU A 103 -12.75 -2.86 3.20
CA LEU A 103 -12.30 -2.88 1.80
C LEU A 103 -11.09 -1.96 1.66
N SER A 104 -9.93 -2.45 2.06
CA SER A 104 -8.75 -1.65 2.37
C SER A 104 -7.50 -2.00 1.56
N LEU A 105 -7.63 -2.89 0.56
CA LEU A 105 -6.51 -3.35 -0.28
C LEU A 105 -5.71 -2.18 -0.85
N VAL A 106 -6.36 -1.26 -1.56
CA VAL A 106 -5.70 -0.11 -2.20
C VAL A 106 -4.99 0.76 -1.17
N GLN A 107 -5.62 1.01 -0.01
CA GLN A 107 -4.99 1.79 1.07
C GLN A 107 -3.75 1.10 1.63
N LYS A 108 -3.76 -0.24 1.73
CA LYS A 108 -2.61 -1.03 2.17
C LYS A 108 -1.49 -0.99 1.15
N ILE A 109 -1.79 -1.19 -0.14
CA ILE A 109 -0.80 -1.10 -1.23
C ILE A 109 -0.15 0.29 -1.27
N ASN A 110 -0.95 1.37 -1.26
CA ASN A 110 -0.43 2.73 -1.24
C ASN A 110 0.42 3.02 0.00
N SER A 111 0.04 2.48 1.16
CA SER A 111 0.85 2.59 2.38
C SER A 111 2.20 1.89 2.26
N VAL A 112 2.25 0.71 1.65
CA VAL A 112 3.52 0.00 1.40
C VAL A 112 4.38 0.81 0.44
N LEU A 113 3.84 1.30 -0.67
CA LEU A 113 4.56 2.11 -1.65
C LEU A 113 5.19 3.37 -1.03
N LEU A 114 4.39 4.12 -0.27
CA LEU A 114 4.88 5.33 0.41
C LEU A 114 5.86 5.02 1.53
N GLY A 115 5.64 3.91 2.24
CA GLY A 115 6.50 3.47 3.32
C GLY A 115 7.90 3.08 2.84
N VAL A 116 7.97 2.34 1.73
CA VAL A 116 9.24 2.00 1.04
C VAL A 116 9.91 3.26 0.50
N GLY A 117 9.13 4.24 0.02
CA GLY A 117 9.64 5.57 -0.35
C GLY A 117 10.05 6.46 0.84
N ASN A 118 10.17 5.92 2.05
CA ASN A 118 10.53 6.63 3.28
C ASN A 118 9.63 7.83 3.60
N ALA A 119 8.35 7.77 3.22
CA ALA A 119 7.40 8.84 3.52
C ALA A 119 7.24 9.03 5.04
N THR A 120 7.28 10.29 5.46
CA THR A 120 7.18 10.66 6.87
C THR A 120 5.79 10.37 7.44
N ARG A 121 5.68 10.28 8.78
CA ARG A 121 4.39 10.17 9.48
C ARG A 121 3.39 11.25 9.05
N ARG A 122 3.87 12.48 8.85
CA ARG A 122 3.04 13.61 8.41
C ARG A 122 2.38 13.36 7.05
N THR A 123 3.08 12.69 6.14
CA THR A 123 2.54 12.30 4.83
C THR A 123 1.42 11.28 4.99
N PHE A 124 1.65 10.23 5.80
CA PHE A 124 0.62 9.23 6.12
C PHE A 124 -0.61 9.86 6.78
N ASP A 125 -0.43 10.75 7.76
CA ASP A 125 -1.55 11.37 8.48
C ASP A 125 -2.41 12.26 7.55
N ARG A 126 -1.79 12.92 6.56
CA ARG A 126 -2.51 13.71 5.54
C ARG A 126 -3.28 12.82 4.58
N LEU A 127 -2.64 11.79 4.03
CA LEU A 127 -3.23 10.93 3.00
C LEU A 127 -4.24 9.92 3.58
N ASN A 128 -4.08 9.53 4.85
CA ASN A 128 -5.03 8.68 5.55
C ASN A 128 -6.39 9.37 5.73
N LYS A 129 -6.40 10.69 6.01
CA LYS A 129 -7.64 11.48 6.08
C LYS A 129 -8.40 11.48 4.75
N SER A 130 -7.69 11.46 3.64
CA SER A 130 -8.25 11.35 2.29
C SER A 130 -8.55 9.90 1.87
N CYS A 131 -8.45 8.93 2.78
CA CYS A 131 -8.68 7.51 2.51
C CYS A 131 -7.75 6.91 1.43
N ILE A 132 -6.57 7.50 1.22
CA ILE A 132 -5.59 7.04 0.22
C ILE A 132 -4.69 5.96 0.81
N THR A 133 -4.38 6.06 2.11
CA THR A 133 -3.42 5.18 2.80
C THR A 133 -3.99 4.68 4.13
N GLN A 134 -3.41 3.61 4.66
CA GLN A 134 -3.50 3.27 6.08
C GLN A 134 -2.75 4.29 6.95
N SER A 135 -2.92 4.20 8.28
CA SER A 135 -2.11 4.97 9.23
C SER A 135 -0.66 4.49 9.23
N ARG A 136 0.27 5.35 9.67
CA ARG A 136 1.70 5.00 9.75
C ARG A 136 1.97 3.79 10.66
N ASP A 137 1.20 3.66 11.73
CA ASP A 137 1.34 2.55 12.68
C ASP A 137 0.77 1.25 12.11
N ASN A 138 -0.35 1.32 11.38
CA ASN A 138 -0.87 0.13 10.71
C ASN A 138 0.05 -0.33 9.57
N TYR A 139 0.68 0.60 8.84
CA TYR A 139 1.75 0.27 7.89
C TYR A 139 2.90 -0.50 8.57
N ARG A 140 3.38 -0.07 9.75
CA ARG A 140 4.43 -0.82 10.49
C ARG A 140 4.00 -2.26 10.75
N ARG A 141 2.79 -2.45 11.30
CA ARG A 141 2.25 -3.80 11.57
C ARG A 141 2.13 -4.66 10.32
N ILE A 142 1.75 -4.05 9.19
CA ILE A 142 1.70 -4.74 7.89
C ILE A 142 3.10 -5.21 7.50
N MET A 143 4.11 -4.33 7.61
CA MET A 143 5.50 -4.68 7.29
C MET A 143 6.07 -5.73 8.24
N ASP A 144 5.82 -5.61 9.54
CA ASP A 144 6.26 -6.59 10.54
C ASP A 144 5.67 -7.97 10.24
N SER A 145 4.39 -8.03 9.86
CA SER A 145 3.74 -9.28 9.49
C SER A 145 4.23 -9.84 8.15
N LEU A 146 4.48 -8.98 7.15
CA LEU A 146 5.07 -9.37 5.87
C LEU A 146 6.50 -9.91 6.03
N GLY A 147 7.27 -9.37 6.98
CA GLY A 147 8.63 -9.82 7.30
C GLY A 147 8.72 -10.95 8.33
N SER A 148 7.60 -11.45 8.85
CA SER A 148 7.59 -12.40 9.96
C SER A 148 8.27 -13.74 9.65
N ASP A 149 8.27 -14.16 8.38
CA ASP A 149 8.90 -15.37 7.88
C ASP A 149 10.23 -15.10 7.15
N LEU A 150 10.82 -13.93 7.36
CA LEU A 150 12.05 -13.52 6.68
C LEU A 150 13.19 -14.54 6.87
N THR A 151 13.37 -15.02 8.10
CA THR A 151 14.44 -15.98 8.42
C THR A 151 14.30 -17.27 7.60
N SER A 152 13.08 -17.78 7.43
CA SER A 152 12.83 -18.95 6.57
C SER A 152 13.06 -18.64 5.09
N VAL A 153 12.66 -17.46 4.60
CA VAL A 153 12.90 -17.06 3.21
C VAL A 153 14.40 -16.94 2.91
N VAL A 154 15.17 -16.33 3.83
CA VAL A 154 16.63 -16.22 3.72
C VAL A 154 17.28 -17.60 3.72
N LYS A 155 16.89 -18.50 4.63
CA LYS A 155 17.40 -19.87 4.66
C LYS A 155 17.13 -20.62 3.36
N ALA A 156 15.89 -20.56 2.86
CA ALA A 156 15.53 -21.21 1.59
C ALA A 156 16.36 -20.69 0.41
N LYS A 157 16.67 -19.38 0.38
CA LYS A 157 17.55 -18.81 -0.66
C LYS A 157 19.00 -19.30 -0.55
N ILE A 158 19.53 -19.41 0.66
CA ILE A 158 20.87 -19.98 0.90
C ILE A 158 20.91 -21.46 0.49
N GLU A 159 19.89 -22.23 0.87
CA GLU A 159 19.75 -23.65 0.50
C GLU A 159 19.62 -23.84 -1.01
N SER A 160 19.01 -22.90 -1.72
CA SER A 160 18.96 -22.88 -3.20
C SER A 160 20.30 -22.52 -3.87
N GLY A 161 21.36 -22.31 -3.08
CA GLY A 161 22.71 -22.00 -3.57
C GLY A 161 22.96 -20.51 -3.85
N LEU A 162 22.08 -19.60 -3.43
CA LEU A 162 22.32 -18.16 -3.57
C LEU A 162 23.25 -17.64 -2.47
N GLU A 163 24.24 -16.85 -2.87
CA GLU A 163 25.16 -16.22 -1.93
C GLU A 163 24.50 -15.04 -1.22
N MET A 164 24.34 -15.15 0.10
CA MET A 164 23.88 -14.05 0.93
C MET A 164 25.00 -13.03 1.12
N ARG A 165 24.71 -11.75 0.88
CA ARG A 165 25.58 -10.62 1.24
C ARG A 165 24.85 -9.70 2.19
N VAL A 166 25.47 -9.43 3.33
CA VAL A 166 25.00 -8.43 4.30
C VAL A 166 25.81 -7.16 4.08
N ILE A 167 25.12 -6.04 3.85
CA ILE A 167 25.75 -4.74 3.71
C ILE A 167 25.38 -3.91 4.93
N PHE A 168 26.41 -3.33 5.53
CA PHE A 168 26.29 -2.38 6.63
C PHE A 168 26.64 -1.00 6.12
N ASP A 169 25.82 -0.03 6.47
CA ASP A 169 26.13 1.38 6.36
C ASP A 169 26.17 1.96 7.77
N ASN A 170 27.20 2.74 8.07
CA ASN A 170 27.42 3.31 9.39
C ASN A 170 27.36 4.83 9.29
N PHE A 171 26.44 5.42 10.05
CA PHE A 171 26.22 6.85 10.12
C PHE A 171 26.47 7.34 11.54
N ASP A 172 27.64 7.92 11.74
CA ASP A 172 28.05 8.52 13.02
C ASP A 172 27.83 10.03 12.99
N PHE A 173 27.17 10.58 14.02
CA PHE A 173 27.06 12.03 14.19
C PHE A 173 27.06 12.44 15.64
N ARG A 174 27.68 13.58 15.92
CA ARG A 174 27.75 14.18 17.26
C ARG A 174 26.73 15.30 17.37
N VAL A 175 25.81 15.20 18.32
CA VAL A 175 24.92 16.30 18.72
C VAL A 175 25.62 17.08 19.83
N LEU A 176 26.01 18.32 19.52
CA LEU A 176 26.66 19.22 20.47
C LEU A 176 25.61 19.97 21.30
N ALA A 177 25.78 19.97 22.62
CA ALA A 177 25.03 20.84 23.51
C ALA A 177 25.68 22.24 23.50
N ASN A 178 24.87 23.27 23.24
CA ASN A 178 25.36 24.66 23.24
C ASN A 178 25.90 25.09 24.62
N ILE A 179 25.32 24.54 25.69
CA ILE A 179 25.75 24.72 27.08
C ILE A 179 25.78 23.36 27.76
N LEU A 180 26.92 23.00 28.33
CA LEU A 180 27.10 21.74 29.06
C LEU A 180 26.50 21.85 30.46
N LEU A 181 25.42 21.10 30.70
CA LEU A 181 24.81 20.94 32.02
C LEU A 181 24.90 19.47 32.45
N ARG A 182 24.73 19.20 33.75
CA ARG A 182 24.79 17.83 34.29
C ARG A 182 23.85 16.85 33.55
N ASN A 183 22.70 17.34 33.10
CA ASN A 183 21.66 16.58 32.40
C ASN A 183 21.58 16.89 30.88
N HIS A 184 22.48 17.71 30.34
CA HIS A 184 22.48 18.11 28.93
C HIS A 184 23.91 18.19 28.42
N ARG A 185 24.37 17.10 27.80
CA ARG A 185 25.74 16.90 27.31
C ARG A 185 25.73 16.63 25.82
N ASN A 186 26.91 16.74 25.21
CA ASN A 186 27.13 16.24 23.86
C ASN A 186 26.76 14.74 23.81
N SER A 187 26.17 14.31 22.71
CA SER A 187 25.83 12.91 22.48
C SER A 187 26.39 12.45 21.15
N ASP A 188 27.05 11.30 21.16
CA ASP A 188 27.62 10.65 19.98
C ASP A 188 26.65 9.57 19.51
N MET A 189 25.91 9.86 18.45
CA MET A 189 24.93 8.94 17.88
C MET A 189 25.60 8.03 16.87
N HIS A 190 25.47 6.72 17.10
CA HIS A 190 25.99 5.67 16.21
C HIS A 190 24.81 4.95 15.57
N TRP A 191 24.59 5.19 14.28
CA TRP A 191 23.49 4.57 13.55
C TRP A 191 24.02 3.57 12.54
N ILE A 192 23.54 2.34 12.62
CA ILE A 192 23.87 1.30 11.66
C ILE A 192 22.61 0.96 10.87
N ALA A 193 22.69 1.08 9.55
CA ALA A 193 21.72 0.51 8.64
C ALA A 193 22.28 -0.79 8.07
N GLN A 194 21.49 -1.85 8.11
CA GLN A 194 21.88 -3.16 7.58
C GLN A 194 20.85 -3.65 6.57
N TYR A 195 21.30 -4.20 5.45
CA TYR A 195 20.43 -4.82 4.45
C TYR A 195 21.05 -6.08 3.85
N VAL A 196 20.20 -7.04 3.47
CA VAL A 196 20.60 -8.34 2.93
C VAL A 196 20.25 -8.39 1.44
N THR A 197 21.22 -8.81 0.62
CA THR A 197 21.05 -8.96 -0.84
C THR A 197 21.52 -10.33 -1.29
N PHE A 198 20.88 -10.86 -2.33
CA PHE A 198 21.24 -12.11 -2.98
C PHE A 198 21.66 -11.92 -4.45
N ASP A 199 21.37 -10.76 -5.06
CA ASP A 199 21.77 -10.43 -6.44
C ASP A 199 22.07 -8.92 -6.58
N ARG A 200 23.13 -8.55 -7.32
CA ARG A 200 23.60 -7.16 -7.50
C ARG A 200 23.06 -6.51 -8.77
N VAL A 201 22.60 -7.28 -9.75
CA VAL A 201 22.12 -6.72 -11.03
C VAL A 201 20.63 -6.44 -10.91
N LEU A 202 20.27 -5.16 -10.76
CA LEU A 202 18.91 -4.66 -10.93
C LEU A 202 18.40 -5.00 -12.33
N GLN A 203 17.82 -6.19 -12.51
CA GLN A 203 17.05 -6.49 -13.70
C GLN A 203 15.76 -5.67 -13.66
N ARG A 204 15.85 -4.46 -14.23
CA ARG A 204 14.76 -3.54 -14.61
C ARG A 204 13.80 -3.14 -13.47
N ILE A 205 13.64 -1.82 -13.35
CA ILE A 205 12.61 -1.16 -12.54
C ILE A 205 11.24 -1.54 -13.11
N TRP A 206 10.72 -2.70 -12.71
CA TRP A 206 9.32 -3.11 -12.75
C TRP A 206 9.11 -4.00 -11.54
N MET A 207 8.06 -3.72 -10.78
CA MET A 207 7.65 -4.40 -9.56
C MET A 207 8.00 -5.90 -9.55
N ILE A 208 8.97 -6.30 -8.72
CA ILE A 208 9.14 -7.70 -8.30
C ILE A 208 9.29 -7.71 -6.78
N PRO A 209 8.56 -8.56 -6.03
CA PRO A 209 8.62 -8.63 -4.57
C PRO A 209 9.90 -9.26 -3.99
N ASN A 210 10.94 -9.44 -4.80
CA ASN A 210 12.13 -10.22 -4.42
C ASN A 210 13.25 -9.41 -3.75
N GLN A 211 13.07 -8.11 -3.54
CA GLN A 211 14.00 -7.28 -2.78
C GLN A 211 13.45 -7.05 -1.38
N LEU A 212 13.99 -7.81 -0.45
CA LEU A 212 13.73 -7.64 0.97
C LEU A 212 14.60 -6.50 1.48
N PHE A 213 14.15 -5.27 1.24
CA PHE A 213 14.69 -4.08 1.88
C PHE A 213 14.23 -4.05 3.35
N LEU A 214 14.98 -4.71 4.22
CA LEU A 214 14.93 -4.39 5.63
C LEU A 214 15.88 -3.23 5.87
N MET A 215 15.36 -2.05 6.19
CA MET A 215 16.14 -0.98 6.80
C MET A 215 15.87 -1.05 8.30
N LEU A 216 16.62 -1.92 9.00
CA LEU A 216 16.63 -1.94 10.46
C LEU A 216 17.49 -0.76 10.92
N TRP A 217 16.84 0.27 11.46
CA TRP A 217 17.52 1.27 12.27
C TRP A 217 17.66 0.71 13.69
N THR A 218 18.80 0.11 13.99
CA THR A 218 19.12 -0.25 15.38
C THR A 218 19.64 0.99 16.10
N PHE A 219 18.87 1.50 17.06
CA PHE A 219 19.32 2.51 18.02
C PHE A 219 20.29 1.85 19.01
N SER A 220 21.57 2.18 18.94
CA SER A 220 22.48 2.03 20.07
C SER A 220 22.65 3.40 20.70
N THR A 221 21.94 3.68 21.79
CA THR A 221 22.20 4.87 22.59
C THR A 221 23.59 4.80 23.19
N SER A 222 24.32 5.90 23.03
CA SER A 222 25.72 6.11 23.35
C SER A 222 26.10 5.70 24.77
N ILE A 223 27.27 5.10 24.89
CA ILE A 223 28.05 5.08 26.12
C ILE A 223 28.38 6.55 26.46
N THR A 224 27.78 7.08 27.51
CA THR A 224 28.20 8.35 28.13
C THR A 224 29.56 8.16 28.78
N TYR A 225 30.57 8.91 28.32
CA TYR A 225 31.74 9.25 29.14
C TYR A 225 31.46 10.59 29.86
#